data_AF-A0A3M4T1R0-F1
#
_entry.id   AF-A0A3M4T1R0-F1
#
_cell.length_a   1.000
_cell.length_b   1.000
_cell.length_c   1.000
_cell.angle_alpha   90.00
_cell.angle_beta   90.00
_cell.angle_gamma   90.00
#
_symmetry.space_group_name_H-M   'P 1'
#
loop_
_entity.id
_entity.type
_entity.pdbx_description
1 polymer ?
#
loop_
_entity_poly.entity_id
_entity_poly.type
_entity_poly.pdbx_seq_one_letter_code
_entity_poly.pdbx_strand_id
1 'polypeptide(L)'
;MPSRSSSRQKILSVCRDLFQVSQTQAKHLQTSEAQTKQGQAIVLKACSHLKLHIKSVSRFKPFHVARAQGADFSPSEICKATLSVEMGRKTKTMKTVQQNPPEIAYRRNDGDSFTYRCKLEGERVIWRTFLSDTGEWGRWRQQYSEGDAMTTYSVSNGKLTIMNDQTDTETFRKSDF
;
A
#
# COMPACT_ATOMS: atom_id res chain seq x y z
N MET A 1 -2.93 -16.35 -55.21
CA MET A 1 -1.99 -15.65 -54.32
C MET A 1 -2.59 -14.31 -53.89
N PRO A 2 -3.05 -14.17 -52.63
CA PRO A 2 -3.51 -12.89 -52.11
C PRO A 2 -2.40 -12.15 -51.34
N SER A 3 -2.35 -10.86 -51.65
CA SER A 3 -1.48 -9.78 -51.16
C SER A 3 -1.20 -9.76 -49.64
N ARG A 4 0.09 -9.74 -49.30
CA ARG A 4 0.70 -9.60 -47.96
C ARG A 4 0.49 -8.21 -47.30
N SER A 5 -0.38 -7.37 -47.85
CA SER A 5 -0.51 -5.93 -47.51
C SER A 5 -1.52 -5.61 -46.39
N SER A 6 -2.48 -6.50 -46.09
CA SER A 6 -3.61 -6.16 -45.21
C SER A 6 -3.29 -6.29 -43.71
N SER A 7 -2.46 -7.25 -43.32
CA SER A 7 -2.17 -7.50 -41.89
C SER A 7 -1.23 -6.47 -41.25
N ARG A 8 -0.36 -5.81 -42.04
CA ARG A 8 0.52 -4.75 -41.52
C ARG A 8 -0.21 -3.43 -41.25
N GLN A 9 -1.27 -3.13 -42.02
CA GLN A 9 -2.10 -1.94 -41.77
C GLN A 9 -2.94 -2.07 -40.49
N LYS A 10 -3.41 -3.29 -40.16
CA LYS A 10 -4.17 -3.53 -38.92
C LYS A 10 -3.31 -3.39 -37.66
N ILE A 11 -2.05 -3.85 -37.69
CA ILE A 11 -1.13 -3.73 -36.54
C ILE A 11 -0.73 -2.27 -36.29
N LEU A 12 -0.51 -1.48 -37.35
CA LEU A 12 -0.20 -0.05 -37.21
C LEU A 12 -1.38 0.77 -36.66
N SER A 13 -2.63 0.35 -36.91
CA SER A 13 -3.82 1.01 -36.33
C SER A 13 -3.88 0.83 -34.82
N VAL A 14 -3.68 -0.39 -34.33
CA VAL A 14 -3.79 -0.71 -32.90
C VAL A 14 -2.69 -0.03 -32.06
N CYS A 15 -1.47 0.12 -32.61
CA CYS A 15 -0.40 0.87 -31.95
C CYS A 15 -0.71 2.38 -31.87
N ARG A 16 -1.44 2.94 -32.84
CA ARG A 16 -1.86 4.35 -32.82
C ARG A 16 -2.92 4.59 -31.75
N ASP A 17 -3.87 3.67 -31.61
CA ASP A 17 -4.95 3.77 -30.61
C ASP A 17 -4.41 3.64 -29.17
N LEU A 18 -3.43 2.76 -28.93
CA LEU A 18 -2.79 2.62 -27.61
C LEU A 18 -1.94 3.85 -27.22
N PHE A 19 -1.28 4.51 -28.18
CA PHE A 19 -0.55 5.75 -27.91
C PHE A 19 -1.49 6.92 -27.59
N GLN A 20 -2.69 6.94 -28.18
CA GLN A 20 -3.69 7.99 -27.96
C GLN A 20 -4.41 7.84 -26.60
N VAL A 21 -4.61 6.60 -26.13
CA VAL A 21 -5.11 6.30 -24.77
C VAL A 21 -4.08 6.70 -23.70
N SER A 22 -2.79 6.48 -23.94
CA SER A 22 -1.71 6.92 -23.03
C SER A 22 -1.63 8.45 -22.91
N GLN A 23 -1.81 9.19 -24.02
CA GLN A 23 -1.81 10.66 -23.97
C GLN A 23 -3.06 11.27 -23.31
N THR A 24 -4.19 10.59 -23.33
CA THR A 24 -5.42 11.07 -22.66
C THR A 24 -5.34 10.88 -21.14
N GLN A 25 -4.67 9.84 -20.64
CA GLN A 25 -4.42 9.67 -19.21
C GLN A 25 -3.40 10.69 -18.64
N ALA A 26 -2.39 11.09 -19.43
CA ALA A 26 -1.43 12.12 -19.02
C ALA A 26 -2.07 13.53 -18.86
N LYS A 27 -3.07 13.87 -19.69
CA LYS A 27 -3.80 15.15 -19.60
C LYS A 27 -4.75 15.23 -18.40
N HIS A 28 -5.31 14.10 -17.96
CA HIS A 28 -6.22 14.07 -16.81
C HIS A 28 -5.48 14.16 -15.47
N LEU A 29 -4.20 13.76 -15.42
CA LEU A 29 -3.37 13.88 -14.21
C LEU A 29 -2.79 15.30 -14.03
N GLN A 30 -2.57 16.04 -15.12
CA GLN A 30 -2.11 17.44 -15.06
C GLN A 30 -3.22 18.45 -14.73
N THR A 31 -4.49 18.08 -14.87
CA THR A 31 -5.62 18.95 -14.52
C THR A 31 -6.02 18.87 -13.03
N SER A 32 -5.65 17.81 -12.30
CA SER A 32 -5.90 17.74 -10.86
C SER A 32 -4.86 18.51 -10.03
N GLU A 33 -3.62 18.64 -10.50
CA GLU A 33 -2.58 19.43 -9.80
C GLU A 33 -2.74 20.95 -9.99
N ALA A 34 -3.40 21.39 -11.07
CA ALA A 34 -3.66 22.80 -11.34
C ALA A 34 -4.80 23.39 -10.47
N GLN A 35 -5.76 22.56 -10.03
CA GLN A 35 -6.87 23.02 -9.18
C GLN A 35 -6.48 23.17 -7.70
N THR A 36 -5.40 22.53 -7.24
CA THR A 36 -4.91 22.68 -5.86
C THR A 36 -4.02 23.93 -5.68
N LYS A 37 -3.47 24.49 -6.77
CA LYS A 37 -2.64 25.73 -6.70
C LYS A 37 -3.42 27.03 -6.90
N GLN A 38 -4.63 27.00 -7.48
CA GLN A 38 -5.47 28.21 -7.62
C GLN A 38 -6.32 28.53 -6.38
N GLY A 39 -6.52 27.58 -5.46
CA GLY A 39 -7.15 27.85 -4.16
C GLY A 39 -6.27 28.62 -3.16
N GLN A 40 -4.95 28.68 -3.38
CA GLN A 40 -3.99 29.34 -2.47
C GLN A 40 -3.50 30.72 -2.95
N ALA A 41 -3.81 31.12 -4.21
CA ALA A 41 -3.38 32.40 -4.76
C ALA A 41 -4.41 33.54 -4.64
N ILE A 42 -5.67 33.27 -4.28
CA ILE A 42 -6.72 34.30 -4.12
C ILE A 42 -6.62 35.02 -2.75
N VAL A 43 -5.95 34.42 -1.76
CA VAL A 43 -5.81 35.02 -0.42
C VAL A 43 -4.69 36.09 -0.37
N LEU A 44 -3.82 36.17 -1.37
CA LEU A 44 -2.61 37.03 -1.34
C LEU A 44 -2.68 38.31 -2.20
N LYS A 45 -3.83 38.66 -2.78
CA LYS A 45 -3.96 39.88 -3.61
C LYS A 45 -5.10 40.84 -3.22
N ALA A 46 -5.53 40.80 -1.96
CA ALA A 46 -6.58 41.68 -1.43
C ALA A 46 -6.20 42.41 -0.12
N CYS A 47 -4.91 42.58 0.18
CA CYS A 47 -4.47 43.26 1.41
C CYS A 47 -3.28 44.22 1.18
N SER A 48 -3.35 45.06 0.14
CA SER A 48 -2.34 46.10 -0.11
C SER A 48 -2.83 47.55 0.06
N HIS A 49 -4.05 47.75 0.56
CA HIS A 49 -4.56 49.08 0.87
C HIS A 49 -5.49 49.05 2.08
N LEU A 50 -4.94 48.80 3.27
CA LEU A 50 -5.50 49.35 4.51
C LEU A 50 -4.42 49.34 5.60
N LYS A 51 -3.82 50.51 5.84
CA LYS A 51 -3.06 50.76 7.07
C LYS A 51 -4.06 50.68 8.24
N LEU A 52 -4.04 49.59 8.99
CA LEU A 52 -4.57 49.58 10.34
C LEU A 52 -3.69 48.71 11.24
N HIS A 53 -3.20 49.34 12.31
CA HIS A 53 -2.57 48.72 13.46
C HIS A 53 -3.48 47.63 14.02
N ILE A 54 -3.05 46.37 13.97
CA ILE A 54 -3.61 45.31 14.82
C ILE A 54 -2.42 44.53 15.40
N LYS A 55 -2.24 44.71 16.71
CA LYS A 55 -1.35 43.91 17.55
C LYS A 55 -1.98 42.52 17.72
N SER A 56 -1.16 41.47 17.61
CA SER A 56 -1.39 40.12 18.18
C SER A 56 -2.60 39.32 17.67
N VAL A 57 -2.37 38.25 16.89
CA VAL A 57 -3.23 37.04 16.90
C VAL A 57 -2.43 35.75 16.66
N SER A 58 -2.35 34.95 17.72
CA SER A 58 -2.34 33.49 17.83
C SER A 58 -2.11 32.60 16.59
N ARG A 59 -1.04 31.81 16.70
CA ARG A 59 -1.03 30.32 16.72
C ARG A 59 -2.00 29.64 15.73
N PHE A 60 -1.56 29.44 14.49
CA PHE A 60 -2.18 28.53 13.55
C PHE A 60 -2.08 27.09 14.07
N LYS A 61 -3.23 26.43 14.29
CA LYS A 61 -3.31 24.98 14.51
C LYS A 61 -3.41 24.29 13.14
N PRO A 62 -2.64 23.22 12.88
CA PRO A 62 -2.81 22.43 11.66
C PRO A 62 -4.18 21.75 11.65
N PHE A 63 -4.86 21.83 10.51
CA PHE A 63 -6.06 21.04 10.22
C PHE A 63 -5.63 19.57 10.05
N HIS A 64 -5.95 18.73 11.03
CA HIS A 64 -5.92 17.28 10.85
C HIS A 64 -7.13 16.88 10.00
N VAL A 65 -6.88 16.32 8.82
CA VAL A 65 -7.90 15.54 8.11
C VAL A 65 -8.20 14.33 8.99
N ALA A 66 -9.41 14.27 9.55
CA ALA A 66 -9.86 13.12 10.31
C ALA A 66 -9.93 11.92 9.37
N ARG A 67 -8.93 11.04 9.46
CA ARG A 67 -9.02 9.68 8.90
C ARG A 67 -10.16 9.00 9.65
N ALA A 68 -11.21 8.60 8.93
CA ALA A 68 -12.35 7.90 9.49
C ALA A 68 -11.86 6.76 10.39
N GLN A 69 -12.39 6.67 11.61
CA GLN A 69 -12.06 5.62 12.58
C GLN A 69 -12.65 4.27 12.11
N GLY A 70 -12.07 3.70 11.06
CA GLY A 70 -12.07 2.26 10.87
C GLY A 70 -11.13 1.66 11.92
N ALA A 71 -11.48 0.52 12.49
CA ALA A 71 -10.67 -0.18 13.49
C ALA A 71 -9.16 -0.13 13.16
N ASP A 72 -8.36 0.40 14.08
CA ASP A 72 -6.90 0.45 13.92
C ASP A 72 -6.35 -0.97 14.09
N PHE A 73 -5.89 -1.58 13.00
CA PHE A 73 -5.16 -2.85 13.06
C PHE A 73 -3.73 -2.59 13.54
N SER A 74 -3.31 -3.34 14.55
CA SER A 74 -1.95 -3.31 15.09
C SER A 74 -0.96 -3.89 14.08
N PRO A 75 0.33 -3.50 14.16
CA PRO A 75 1.37 -4.07 13.30
C PRO A 75 1.45 -5.61 13.35
N SER A 76 1.20 -6.22 14.50
CA SER A 76 1.16 -7.69 14.63
C SER A 76 -0.07 -8.32 13.98
N GLU A 77 -1.24 -7.67 14.01
CA GLU A 77 -2.41 -8.15 13.26
C GLU A 77 -2.17 -8.06 11.75
N ILE A 78 -1.59 -6.95 11.27
CA ILE A 78 -1.21 -6.80 9.85
C ILE A 78 -0.19 -7.87 9.44
N CYS A 79 0.79 -8.16 10.31
CA CYS A 79 1.77 -9.23 10.06
C CYS A 79 1.12 -10.62 10.02
N LYS A 80 0.22 -10.95 10.97
CA LYS A 80 -0.53 -12.22 10.94
C LYS A 80 -1.40 -12.35 9.68
N ALA A 81 -2.09 -11.28 9.29
CA ALA A 81 -2.90 -11.24 8.08
C ALA A 81 -2.06 -11.47 6.82
N THR A 82 -0.90 -10.82 6.76
CA THR A 82 0.07 -11.00 5.67
C THR A 82 0.51 -12.46 5.58
N LEU A 83 0.93 -13.05 6.70
CA LEU A 83 1.34 -14.46 6.73
C LEU A 83 0.18 -15.42 6.43
N SER A 84 -1.07 -15.01 6.68
CA SER A 84 -2.25 -15.80 6.31
C SER A 84 -2.35 -15.97 4.80
N VAL A 85 -2.21 -14.86 4.07
CA VAL A 85 -2.22 -14.82 2.60
C VAL A 85 -1.00 -15.51 1.99
N GLU A 86 0.20 -15.25 2.54
CA GLU A 86 1.47 -15.80 2.03
C GLU A 86 1.59 -17.31 2.24
N MET A 87 1.14 -17.81 3.40
CA MET A 87 1.38 -19.20 3.83
C MET A 87 0.12 -20.07 3.81
N GLY A 88 -1.05 -19.50 3.50
CA GLY A 88 -2.34 -20.19 3.54
C GLY A 88 -2.72 -20.66 4.95
N ARG A 89 -2.47 -19.84 5.98
CA ARG A 89 -2.67 -20.20 7.40
C ARG A 89 -3.62 -19.25 8.10
N LYS A 90 -4.59 -19.79 8.85
CA LYS A 90 -5.53 -18.97 9.61
C LYS A 90 -4.79 -18.12 10.65
N THR A 91 -5.10 -16.84 10.70
CA THR A 91 -4.58 -15.86 11.68
C THR A 91 -4.70 -16.35 13.14
N LYS A 92 -5.78 -17.05 13.49
CA LYS A 92 -6.01 -17.61 14.84
C LYS A 92 -5.02 -18.69 15.28
N THR A 93 -4.34 -19.35 14.34
CA THR A 93 -3.30 -20.34 14.69
C THR A 93 -1.94 -19.69 14.93
N MET A 94 -1.82 -18.39 14.71
CA MET A 94 -0.58 -17.65 14.83
C MET A 94 -0.50 -16.91 16.16
N LYS A 95 0.67 -16.98 16.80
CA LYS A 95 0.97 -16.29 18.05
C LYS A 95 1.90 -15.12 17.80
N THR A 96 1.62 -13.99 18.43
CA THR A 96 2.55 -12.85 18.47
C THR A 96 3.55 -13.09 19.59
N VAL A 97 4.82 -13.25 19.24
CA VAL A 97 5.93 -13.45 20.18
C VAL A 97 6.53 -12.10 20.59
N GLN A 98 6.61 -11.17 19.64
CA GLN A 98 7.12 -9.82 19.85
C GLN A 98 6.27 -8.81 19.06
N GLN A 99 6.15 -7.58 19.58
CA GLN A 99 5.32 -6.52 18.98
C GLN A 99 6.13 -5.55 18.09
N ASN A 100 7.42 -5.34 18.38
CA ASN A 100 8.24 -4.35 17.66
C ASN A 100 9.71 -4.81 17.46
N PRO A 101 10.11 -5.18 16.23
CA PRO A 101 9.21 -5.48 15.10
C PRO A 101 8.29 -6.67 15.42
N PRO A 102 7.10 -6.76 14.79
CA PRO A 102 6.22 -7.91 14.96
C PRO A 102 6.90 -9.23 14.62
N GLU A 103 6.89 -10.15 15.57
CA GLU A 103 7.36 -11.52 15.39
C GLU A 103 6.20 -12.49 15.63
N ILE A 104 5.94 -13.33 14.64
CA ILE A 104 4.80 -14.24 14.59
C ILE A 104 5.31 -15.67 14.49
N ALA A 105 4.84 -16.54 15.37
CA ALA A 105 5.16 -17.95 15.35
C ALA A 105 3.88 -18.79 15.20
N TYR A 106 3.96 -19.89 14.46
CA TYR A 106 2.93 -20.92 14.46
C TYR A 106 3.56 -22.31 14.33
N ARG A 107 2.80 -23.33 14.75
CA ARG A 107 3.16 -24.74 14.57
C ARG A 107 2.23 -25.36 13.54
N ARG A 108 2.80 -26.03 12.55
CA ARG A 108 2.06 -26.79 11.54
C ARG A 108 1.68 -28.17 12.10
N ASN A 109 0.68 -28.80 11.49
CA ASN A 109 0.12 -30.07 11.98
C ASN A 109 1.12 -31.23 11.99
N ASP A 110 2.18 -31.17 11.18
CA ASP A 110 3.28 -32.14 11.17
C ASP A 110 4.29 -31.92 12.30
N GLY A 111 4.10 -30.88 13.12
CA GLY A 111 4.96 -30.56 14.26
C GLY A 111 6.01 -29.49 13.97
N ASP A 112 6.21 -29.11 12.71
CA ASP A 112 7.17 -28.08 12.35
C ASP A 112 6.74 -26.72 12.89
N SER A 113 7.71 -25.95 13.36
CA SER A 113 7.48 -24.62 13.93
C SER A 113 8.12 -23.58 13.04
N PHE A 114 7.35 -22.55 12.69
CA PHE A 114 7.79 -21.49 11.82
C PHE A 114 7.67 -20.16 12.55
N THR A 115 8.72 -19.34 12.44
CA THR A 115 8.77 -18.01 13.02
C THR A 115 9.10 -17.00 11.93
N TYR A 116 8.33 -15.93 11.89
CA TYR A 116 8.46 -14.86 10.91
C TYR A 116 8.52 -13.52 11.61
N ARG A 117 9.15 -12.56 10.95
CA ARG A 117 9.19 -11.18 11.39
C ARG A 117 8.75 -10.27 10.27
N CYS A 118 7.92 -9.29 10.59
CA CYS A 118 7.46 -8.28 9.63
C CYS A 118 7.99 -6.89 9.95
N LYS A 119 8.09 -6.05 8.94
CA LYS A 119 8.19 -4.59 9.04
C LYS A 119 7.17 -3.96 8.09
N LEU A 120 6.68 -2.78 8.48
CA LEU A 120 5.76 -1.99 7.67
C LEU A 120 6.52 -0.78 7.11
N GLU A 121 6.44 -0.60 5.80
CA GLU A 121 7.04 0.55 5.09
C GLU A 121 5.95 1.21 4.24
N GLY A 122 5.35 2.28 4.78
CA GLY A 122 4.14 2.85 4.21
C GLY A 122 3.00 1.84 4.20
N GLU A 123 2.46 1.55 3.03
CA GLU A 123 1.40 0.53 2.81
C GLU A 123 1.97 -0.85 2.50
N ARG A 124 3.29 -0.99 2.42
CA ARG A 124 3.95 -2.25 2.09
C ARG A 124 4.26 -3.06 3.34
N VAL A 125 4.02 -4.37 3.29
CA VAL A 125 4.44 -5.33 4.32
C VAL A 125 5.62 -6.12 3.79
N ILE A 126 6.72 -6.11 4.52
CA ILE A 126 7.92 -6.87 4.19
C ILE A 126 8.15 -7.86 5.32
N TRP A 127 8.42 -9.11 4.98
CA TRP A 127 8.61 -10.17 5.96
C TRP A 127 9.88 -10.97 5.71
N ARG A 128 10.31 -11.71 6.73
CA ARG A 128 11.41 -12.68 6.65
C ARG A 128 11.12 -13.86 7.57
N THR A 129 11.77 -14.99 7.28
CA THR A 129 11.68 -16.21 8.09
C THR A 129 12.88 -16.32 9.02
N PHE A 130 12.68 -16.89 10.20
CA PHE A 130 13.74 -17.48 10.99
C PHE A 130 14.05 -18.87 10.42
N LEU A 131 15.33 -19.18 10.27
CA LEU A 131 15.85 -20.43 9.77
C LEU A 131 16.29 -21.27 10.97
N SER A 132 15.49 -22.28 11.34
CA SER A 132 15.72 -23.05 12.57
C SER A 132 16.94 -23.95 12.51
N ASP A 133 17.39 -24.31 11.31
CA ASP A 133 18.58 -25.11 11.04
C ASP A 133 19.87 -24.34 11.29
N THR A 134 19.92 -23.06 10.94
CA THR A 134 21.09 -22.19 11.17
C THR A 134 20.97 -21.34 12.43
N GLY A 135 19.76 -21.13 12.94
CA GLY A 135 19.49 -20.21 14.05
C GLY A 135 19.52 -18.73 13.65
N GLU A 136 19.43 -18.44 12.35
CA GLU A 136 19.56 -17.09 11.81
C GLU A 136 18.27 -16.57 11.16
N TRP A 137 18.21 -15.26 10.94
CA TRP A 137 17.16 -14.66 10.13
C TRP A 137 17.54 -14.68 8.65
N GLY A 138 16.64 -15.17 7.81
CA GLY A 138 16.80 -15.08 6.36
C GLY A 138 16.69 -13.64 5.83
N ARG A 139 16.88 -13.50 4.51
CA ARG A 139 16.72 -12.22 3.81
C ARG A 139 15.30 -11.67 3.96
N TRP A 140 15.18 -10.35 3.95
CA TRP A 140 13.89 -9.67 3.81
C TRP A 140 13.33 -9.88 2.41
N ARG A 141 12.05 -10.27 2.33
CA ARG A 141 11.32 -10.46 1.06
C ARG A 141 10.86 -9.11 0.53
N GLN A 142 11.77 -8.35 -0.08
CA GLN A 142 11.52 -7.00 -0.60
C GLN A 142 12.01 -6.78 -2.05
N GLN A 143 12.68 -7.76 -2.64
CA GLN A 143 13.30 -7.66 -3.96
C GLN A 143 12.49 -8.42 -5.01
N TYR A 144 11.69 -7.69 -5.78
CA TYR A 144 10.84 -8.30 -6.82
C TYR A 144 11.67 -9.03 -7.91
N SER A 145 12.86 -8.51 -8.24
CA SER A 145 13.79 -9.16 -9.18
C SER A 145 14.33 -10.51 -8.67
N GLU A 146 14.30 -10.76 -7.36
CA GLU A 146 14.64 -12.05 -6.75
C GLU A 146 13.40 -12.97 -6.62
N GLY A 147 12.26 -12.55 -7.17
CA GLY A 147 10.99 -13.28 -7.10
C GLY A 147 10.18 -13.01 -5.84
N ASP A 148 10.52 -12.01 -5.03
CA ASP A 148 9.71 -11.67 -3.84
C ASP A 148 8.39 -11.02 -4.23
N ALA A 149 7.30 -11.48 -3.60
CA ALA A 149 6.00 -10.85 -3.75
C ALA A 149 5.98 -9.39 -3.27
N MET A 150 5.19 -8.58 -3.95
CA MET A 150 4.75 -7.27 -3.47
C MET A 150 3.50 -7.46 -2.63
N THR A 151 3.67 -7.39 -1.31
CA THR A 151 2.55 -7.46 -0.37
C THR A 151 2.23 -6.09 0.20
N THR A 152 0.98 -5.68 0.07
CA THR A 152 0.46 -4.39 0.56
C THR A 152 -0.75 -4.60 1.45
N TYR A 153 -1.03 -3.61 2.28
CA TYR A 153 -2.21 -3.58 3.12
C TYR A 153 -2.97 -2.27 3.00
N SER A 154 -4.29 -2.34 3.18
CA SER A 154 -5.14 -1.16 3.33
C SER A 154 -6.16 -1.40 4.45
N VAL A 155 -6.54 -0.33 5.14
CA VAL A 155 -7.58 -0.37 6.18
C VAL A 155 -8.68 0.61 5.81
N SER A 156 -9.89 0.09 5.62
CA SER A 156 -11.07 0.86 5.28
C SER A 156 -12.31 0.24 5.92
N ASN A 157 -13.21 1.06 6.45
CA ASN A 157 -14.48 0.61 7.05
C ASN A 157 -14.32 -0.51 8.10
N GLY A 158 -13.26 -0.44 8.91
CA GLY A 158 -12.96 -1.43 9.94
C GLY A 158 -12.53 -2.81 9.42
N LYS A 159 -12.14 -2.89 8.15
CA LYS A 159 -11.61 -4.10 7.52
C LYS A 159 -10.18 -3.85 7.06
N LEU A 160 -9.33 -4.85 7.26
CA LEU A 160 -7.96 -4.92 6.78
C LEU A 160 -7.95 -5.75 5.50
N THR A 161 -7.50 -5.18 4.40
CA THR A 161 -7.29 -5.93 3.15
C THR A 161 -5.80 -6.12 2.95
N ILE A 162 -5.37 -7.37 2.75
CA ILE A 162 -4.02 -7.73 2.32
C ILE A 162 -4.10 -8.10 0.85
N MET A 163 -3.22 -7.52 0.04
CA MET A 163 -3.06 -7.86 -1.38
C MET A 163 -1.62 -8.32 -1.60
N ASN A 164 -1.47 -9.54 -2.11
CA ASN A 164 -0.22 -10.11 -2.58
C ASN A 164 -0.33 -10.36 -4.09
N ASP A 165 0.65 -9.88 -4.86
CA ASP A 165 0.63 -9.93 -6.33
C ASP A 165 0.96 -11.31 -6.94
N GLN A 166 1.39 -12.27 -6.13
CA GLN A 166 1.73 -13.64 -6.54
C GLN A 166 0.76 -14.70 -5.99
N THR A 167 -0.02 -14.37 -4.95
CA THR A 167 -1.00 -15.29 -4.35
C THR A 167 -2.42 -14.75 -4.49
N ASP A 168 -2.95 -14.08 -3.46
CA ASP A 168 -4.34 -13.68 -3.37
C ASP A 168 -4.53 -12.35 -2.63
N THR A 169 -5.77 -11.86 -2.65
CA THR A 169 -6.25 -10.74 -1.84
C THR A 169 -7.27 -11.24 -0.81
N GLU A 170 -6.99 -11.01 0.48
CA GLU A 170 -7.87 -11.42 1.57
C GLU A 170 -8.27 -10.22 2.44
N THR A 171 -9.49 -10.25 2.99
CA THR A 171 -10.00 -9.21 3.88
C THR A 171 -10.31 -9.77 5.27
N PHE A 172 -9.81 -9.08 6.29
CA PHE A 172 -9.90 -9.46 7.69
C PHE A 172 -10.67 -8.41 8.51
N ARG A 173 -11.35 -8.89 9.53
CA ARG A 173 -11.99 -8.10 10.59
C ARG A 173 -11.21 -8.30 11.89
N LYS A 174 -11.45 -7.42 12.86
CA LYS A 174 -10.86 -7.56 14.20
C LYS A 174 -11.17 -8.89 14.88
N SER A 175 -12.32 -9.50 14.60
CA SER A 175 -12.74 -10.82 15.13
C SER A 175 -11.92 -12.01 14.61
N ASP A 176 -11.07 -11.79 13.62
CA ASP A 176 -10.29 -12.85 12.97
C ASP A 176 -8.95 -13.10 13.67
N PHE A 177 -8.52 -12.23 14.59
CA PHE A 177 -7.25 -12.33 15.31
C PHE A 177 -7.43 -12.85 16.74
#